data_AF-A0A7C6DP12-F1
#
_entry.id   AF-A0A7C6DP12-F1
#
_cell.length_a   1.000
_cell.length_b   1.000
_cell.length_c   1.000
_cell.angle_alpha   90.00
_cell.angle_beta   90.00
_cell.angle_gamma   90.00
#
_symmetry.space_group_name_H-M   'P 1'
#
loop_
_entity.id
_entity.type
_entity.pdbx_description
1 polymer ?
#
loop_
_entity_poly.entity_id
_entity_poly.type
_entity_poly.pdbx_seq_one_letter_code
_entity_poly.pdbx_strand_id
1 'polypeptide(L)'
;MRITRLEIAGYGCVRDLQLHFAPGTNCVVGPNECGKSTVITAIVALLYDHARGAQRDNELNDRLRPWSGGRYGGQLDLVVGGRAFRIARDFGVWRTGVYALPGESDVTARFVRARVVDVGSVLLGLDRTLFSALAVIRQRELIFAPDTARQVIALLTGLLEAPGGAPTAAQALGRLAEWLKTEANPGGHAERTSPLLRARADVARLRSELEAARSALESLEQLSQHEQILASEAANADAKLAGLERELAAARAAEIRDRLRRIAKASVAAAEARQQLAALGPSPDSSVVDEADRAVRAAATLADAVEPDQAKRRERLTQLQAEVSELGRRLNGLDESTIDQLASIESKIREAPTTSPPPSLLIPGLLAALLSVVGYLVAGWPGALGGLTIG
;
A
#
# COMPACT_ATOMS: atom_id res chain seq x y z
N MET A 1 8.03 -15.10 39.64
CA MET A 1 8.70 -14.38 40.75
C MET A 1 7.71 -13.36 41.32
N ARG A 2 7.68 -13.15 42.64
CA ARG A 2 6.86 -12.11 43.28
C ARG A 2 7.64 -11.45 44.42
N ILE A 3 7.81 -10.13 44.38
CA ILE A 3 8.42 -9.36 45.48
C ILE A 3 7.34 -9.14 46.55
N THR A 4 7.70 -9.31 47.82
CA THR A 4 6.79 -9.15 48.96
C THR A 4 7.19 -8.00 49.88
N ARG A 5 8.49 -7.72 50.02
CA ARG A 5 9.01 -6.61 50.82
C ARG A 5 10.28 -6.07 50.21
N LEU A 6 10.46 -4.76 50.28
CA LEU A 6 11.70 -4.07 49.97
C LEU A 6 12.07 -3.17 51.14
N GLU A 7 13.32 -3.23 51.55
CA GLU A 7 13.91 -2.32 52.53
C GLU A 7 15.17 -1.71 51.94
N ILE A 8 15.25 -0.38 51.92
CA ILE A 8 16.42 0.37 51.46
C ILE A 8 16.93 1.17 52.65
N ALA A 9 18.07 0.76 53.19
CA ALA A 9 18.76 1.53 54.22
C ALA A 9 19.37 2.81 53.60
N GLY A 10 19.93 2.69 52.40
CA GLY A 10 20.35 3.83 51.59
C GLY A 10 20.76 3.43 50.19
N TYR A 11 20.25 4.16 49.19
CA TYR A 11 20.58 3.99 47.77
C TYR A 11 20.24 5.27 46.97
N GLY A 12 21.26 5.97 46.50
CA GLY A 12 21.12 7.28 45.84
C GLY A 12 20.42 8.32 46.74
N CYS A 13 19.29 8.84 46.26
CA CYS A 13 18.44 9.77 47.03
C CYS A 13 17.48 9.09 48.02
N VAL A 14 17.32 7.77 47.97
CA VAL A 14 16.37 7.02 48.80
C VAL A 14 17.06 6.50 50.08
N ARG A 15 16.40 6.66 51.23
CA ARG A 15 16.89 6.18 52.54
C ARG A 15 15.73 5.77 53.44
N ASP A 16 16.05 4.88 54.37
CA ASP A 16 15.15 4.37 55.42
C ASP A 16 13.75 4.06 54.86
N LEU A 17 13.72 3.49 53.66
CA LEU A 17 12.48 3.20 52.94
C LEU A 17 12.12 1.74 53.14
N GLN A 18 10.91 1.50 53.65
CA GLN A 18 10.34 0.16 53.74
C GLN A 18 9.03 0.10 52.96
N LEU A 19 8.93 -0.83 52.01
CA LEU A 19 7.75 -1.08 51.20
C LEU A 19 7.29 -2.54 51.38
N HIS A 20 5.99 -2.72 51.55
CA HIS A 20 5.33 -4.03 51.53
C HIS A 20 4.45 -4.10 50.29
N PHE A 21 4.62 -5.13 49.48
CA PHE A 21 3.90 -5.30 48.23
C PHE A 21 2.76 -6.28 48.40
N ALA A 22 1.57 -5.85 47.99
CA ALA A 22 0.39 -6.71 47.91
C ALA A 22 0.44 -7.56 46.62
N PRO A 23 -0.28 -8.69 46.55
CA PRO A 23 -0.57 -9.35 45.27
C PRO A 23 -1.26 -8.39 44.28
N GLY A 24 -1.00 -8.56 42.98
CA GLY A 24 -1.55 -7.71 41.93
C GLY A 24 -0.73 -6.44 41.66
N THR A 25 -1.41 -5.36 41.31
CA THR A 25 -0.77 -4.09 40.90
C THR A 25 -0.50 -3.21 42.10
N ASN A 26 0.76 -2.81 42.26
CA ASN A 26 1.19 -1.87 43.30
C ASN A 26 1.57 -0.54 42.64
N CYS A 27 1.02 0.59 43.13
CA CYS A 27 1.33 1.93 42.62
C CYS A 27 2.17 2.72 43.63
N VAL A 28 3.36 3.16 43.22
CA VAL A 28 4.23 4.02 44.03
C VAL A 28 4.12 5.44 43.50
N VAL A 29 3.45 6.32 44.27
CA VAL A 29 3.19 7.71 43.89
C VAL A 29 4.08 8.65 44.70
N GLY A 30 4.61 9.67 44.03
CA GLY A 30 5.35 10.74 44.68
C GLY A 30 5.75 11.82 43.67
N PRO A 31 6.21 12.99 44.14
CA PRO A 31 6.66 14.09 43.28
C PRO A 31 7.77 13.67 42.31
N ASN A 32 7.98 14.44 41.24
CA ASN A 32 9.17 14.24 40.40
C ASN A 32 10.43 14.30 41.27
N GLU A 33 11.44 13.50 40.90
CA GLU A 33 12.74 13.44 41.60
C GLU A 33 12.72 12.88 43.04
N CYS A 34 11.56 12.46 43.55
CA CYS A 34 11.46 11.85 44.89
C CYS A 34 12.08 10.43 45.01
N GLY A 35 12.79 9.96 43.97
CA GLY A 35 13.49 8.68 43.99
C GLY A 35 12.72 7.46 43.50
N LYS A 36 11.54 7.60 42.86
CA LYS A 36 10.76 6.46 42.31
C LYS A 36 11.59 5.57 41.37
N SER A 37 12.31 6.19 40.41
CA SER A 37 13.19 5.46 39.50
C SER A 37 14.36 4.80 40.24
N THR A 38 14.87 5.46 41.29
CA THR A 38 15.94 4.95 42.16
C THR A 38 15.50 3.69 42.91
N VAL A 39 14.25 3.60 43.34
CA VAL A 39 13.67 2.38 43.96
C VAL A 39 13.73 1.20 42.98
N ILE A 40 13.36 1.41 41.72
CA ILE A 40 13.42 0.36 40.69
C ILE A 40 14.88 -0.08 40.47
N THR A 41 15.82 0.85 40.38
CA THR A 41 17.25 0.53 40.24
C THR A 41 17.79 -0.22 41.45
N ALA A 42 17.35 0.14 42.66
CA ALA A 42 17.73 -0.56 43.90
C ALA A 42 17.26 -2.03 43.88
N ILE A 43 16.04 -2.32 43.42
CA ILE A 43 15.53 -3.69 43.28
C ILE A 43 16.45 -4.52 42.36
N VAL A 44 16.84 -3.96 41.20
CA VAL A 44 17.73 -4.64 40.26
C VAL A 44 19.10 -4.89 40.88
N ALA A 45 19.66 -3.91 41.59
CA ALA A 45 20.95 -4.06 42.27
C ALA A 45 20.91 -5.07 43.44
N LEU A 46 19.79 -5.15 44.17
CA LEU A 46 19.61 -6.17 45.21
C LEU A 46 19.59 -7.59 44.62
N LEU A 47 19.03 -7.78 43.43
CA LEU A 47 19.03 -9.07 42.74
C LEU A 47 20.41 -9.42 42.14
N TYR A 48 20.99 -8.49 41.38
CA TYR A 48 22.11 -8.79 40.48
C TYR A 48 23.45 -8.21 40.90
N ASP A 49 23.52 -7.52 42.04
CA ASP A 49 24.64 -6.65 42.41
C ASP A 49 24.87 -5.54 41.37
N HIS A 50 25.87 -4.69 41.63
CA HIS A 50 26.47 -3.87 40.60
C HIS A 50 27.28 -4.75 39.64
N ALA A 51 27.17 -4.51 38.33
CA ALA A 51 27.91 -5.25 37.33
C ALA A 51 29.41 -5.07 37.61
N ARG A 52 30.13 -6.16 37.91
CA ARG A 52 31.58 -6.13 38.09
C ARG A 52 32.22 -6.38 36.74
N GLY A 53 32.64 -5.33 36.02
CA GLY A 53 33.31 -5.56 34.73
C GLY A 53 33.85 -4.33 34.01
N ALA A 54 33.20 -3.17 34.06
CA ALA A 54 33.64 -1.99 33.31
C ALA A 54 33.93 -0.78 34.21
N GLN A 55 34.86 0.10 33.81
CA GLN A 55 35.15 1.36 34.51
C GLN A 55 33.90 2.22 34.74
N ARG A 56 32.95 2.21 33.79
CA ARG A 56 31.65 2.90 33.89
C ARG A 56 30.76 2.38 35.03
N ASP A 57 30.90 1.11 35.42
CA ASP A 57 30.07 0.51 36.46
C ASP A 57 30.51 0.92 37.87
N ASN A 58 31.81 1.18 38.05
CA ASN A 58 32.34 1.78 39.27
C ASN A 58 31.85 3.23 39.44
N GLU A 59 31.82 4.02 38.35
CA GLU A 59 31.27 5.38 38.38
C GLU A 59 29.77 5.40 38.71
N LEU A 60 28.99 4.44 38.21
CA LEU A 60 27.57 4.29 38.54
C LEU A 60 27.37 3.91 40.01
N ASN A 61 28.20 3.02 40.54
CA ASN A 61 28.17 2.64 41.94
C ASN A 61 28.47 3.83 42.87
N ASP A 62 29.46 4.65 42.53
CA ASP A 62 29.80 5.85 43.29
C ASP A 62 28.67 6.91 43.25
N ARG A 63 27.99 7.06 42.10
CA ARG A 63 26.81 7.94 41.96
C ARG A 63 25.60 7.50 42.78
N LEU A 64 25.46 6.18 43.00
CA LEU A 64 24.35 5.58 43.73
C LEU A 64 24.66 5.40 45.21
N ARG A 65 25.86 5.76 45.66
CA ARG A 65 26.16 5.88 47.08
C ARG A 65 25.29 7.00 47.69
N PRO A 66 24.70 6.80 48.88
CA PRO A 66 23.88 7.83 49.50
C PRO A 66 24.66 9.13 49.70
N TRP A 67 24.16 10.24 49.15
CA TRP A 67 24.88 11.53 49.09
C TRP A 67 25.24 12.15 50.45
N SER A 68 24.61 11.68 51.52
CA SER A 68 24.78 12.13 52.91
C SER A 68 25.68 11.21 53.74
N GLY A 69 26.24 10.17 53.11
CA GLY A 69 26.82 9.04 53.83
C GLY A 69 25.74 8.15 54.48
N GLY A 70 26.19 7.14 55.22
CA GLY A 70 25.34 6.16 55.90
C GLY A 70 25.40 4.76 55.28
N ARG A 71 24.47 3.89 55.70
CA ARG A 71 24.39 2.50 55.21
C ARG A 71 24.03 2.50 53.74
N TYR A 72 24.80 1.76 52.94
CA TYR A 72 24.61 1.65 51.50
C TYR A 72 24.21 0.21 51.17
N GLY A 73 22.92 -0.02 50.95
CA GLY A 73 22.39 -1.38 50.88
C GLY A 73 20.92 -1.47 51.26
N GLY A 74 20.45 -2.71 51.32
CA GLY A 74 19.05 -3.01 51.58
C GLY A 74 18.74 -4.50 51.60
N GLN A 75 17.46 -4.81 51.72
CA GLN A 75 16.92 -6.16 51.74
C GLN A 75 15.72 -6.29 50.79
N LEU A 76 15.60 -7.44 50.15
CA LEU A 76 14.51 -7.78 49.23
C LEU A 76 13.95 -9.15 49.58
N ASP A 77 12.68 -9.20 49.98
CA ASP A 77 11.97 -10.46 50.18
C ASP A 77 11.14 -10.78 48.94
N LEU A 78 11.25 -12.02 48.47
CA LEU A 78 10.58 -12.46 47.25
C LEU A 78 10.30 -13.96 47.24
N VAL A 79 9.33 -14.36 46.41
CA VAL A 79 8.90 -15.74 46.20
C VAL A 79 9.18 -16.18 44.77
N VAL A 80 9.88 -17.31 44.61
CA VAL A 80 10.20 -17.93 43.32
C VAL A 80 9.92 -19.43 43.40
N GLY A 81 9.12 -19.96 42.46
CA GLY A 81 8.76 -21.39 42.44
C GLY A 81 8.11 -21.88 43.75
N GLY A 82 7.31 -21.04 44.40
CA GLY A 82 6.67 -21.35 45.69
C GLY A 82 7.58 -21.23 46.93
N ARG A 83 8.87 -20.91 46.76
CA ARG A 83 9.84 -20.77 47.86
C ARG A 83 10.12 -19.30 48.14
N ALA A 84 10.16 -18.92 49.42
CA ALA A 84 10.43 -17.55 49.83
C ALA A 84 11.90 -17.37 50.21
N PHE A 85 12.46 -16.23 49.82
CA PHE A 85 13.85 -15.85 50.07
C PHE A 85 13.95 -14.39 50.50
N ARG A 86 14.90 -14.09 51.38
CA ARG A 86 15.39 -12.74 51.66
C ARG A 86 16.79 -12.58 51.08
N ILE A 87 16.99 -11.54 50.29
CA ILE A 87 18.30 -11.14 49.79
C ILE A 87 18.71 -9.89 50.55
N ALA A 88 19.85 -9.90 51.21
CA ALA A 88 20.41 -8.75 51.90
C ALA A 88 21.75 -8.37 51.24
N ARG A 89 21.91 -7.10 50.87
CA ARG A 89 23.19 -6.60 50.34
C ARG A 89 23.63 -5.35 51.08
N ASP A 90 24.91 -5.30 51.40
CA ASP A 90 25.65 -4.11 51.79
C ASP A 90 26.68 -3.82 50.70
N PHE A 91 26.41 -2.79 49.91
CA PHE A 91 27.27 -2.34 48.82
C PHE A 91 28.48 -1.55 49.33
N GLY A 92 28.47 -1.07 50.58
CA GLY A 92 29.58 -0.35 51.20
C GLY A 92 30.74 -1.27 51.57
N VAL A 93 30.43 -2.47 52.07
CA VAL A 93 31.44 -3.51 52.41
C VAL A 93 31.38 -4.73 51.49
N TRP A 94 30.62 -4.64 50.38
CA TRP A 94 30.47 -5.70 49.38
C TRP A 94 30.01 -7.05 49.95
N ARG A 95 29.13 -7.01 50.94
CA ARG A 95 28.58 -8.22 51.58
C ARG A 95 27.22 -8.55 50.98
N THR A 96 27.00 -9.82 50.66
CA THR A 96 25.71 -10.34 50.19
C THR A 96 25.33 -11.56 51.02
N GLY A 97 24.07 -11.61 51.47
CA GLY A 97 23.47 -12.74 52.16
C GLY A 97 22.15 -13.13 51.49
N VAL A 98 21.88 -14.44 51.44
CA VAL A 98 20.61 -14.99 50.95
C VAL A 98 20.07 -15.96 51.99
N TYR A 99 18.85 -15.72 52.43
CA TYR A 99 18.20 -16.48 53.50
C TYR A 99 16.91 -17.10 53.00
N ALA A 100 16.66 -18.37 53.34
CA ALA A 100 15.38 -19.01 53.06
C ALA A 100 14.34 -18.60 54.10
N LEU A 101 13.10 -18.37 53.67
CA LEU A 101 11.97 -17.99 54.52
C LEU A 101 10.86 -19.07 54.46
N PRO A 102 10.13 -19.30 55.58
CA PRO A 102 10.34 -18.74 56.92
C PRO A 102 11.54 -19.37 57.65
N GLY A 103 12.12 -18.67 58.63
CA GLY A 103 13.19 -19.19 59.50
C GLY A 103 14.60 -18.65 59.24
N GLU A 104 14.77 -17.77 58.25
CA GLU A 104 16.02 -17.02 57.96
C GLU A 104 17.28 -17.90 57.89
N SER A 105 17.15 -19.13 57.40
CA SER A 105 18.29 -20.03 57.25
C SER A 105 19.21 -19.53 56.14
N ASP A 106 20.50 -19.32 56.45
CA ASP A 106 21.50 -18.87 55.47
C ASP A 106 21.71 -19.94 54.39
N VAL A 107 21.41 -19.57 53.15
CA VAL A 107 21.57 -20.40 51.95
C VAL A 107 22.49 -19.74 50.93
N THR A 108 23.24 -18.70 51.32
CA THR A 108 24.10 -17.88 50.45
C THR A 108 25.07 -18.73 49.62
N ALA A 109 25.62 -19.79 50.21
CA ALA A 109 26.55 -20.70 49.53
C ALA A 109 25.99 -21.33 48.24
N ARG A 110 24.65 -21.50 48.13
CA ARG A 110 24.00 -22.04 46.93
C ARG A 110 24.00 -21.08 45.74
N PHE A 111 24.27 -19.80 45.98
CA PHE A 111 24.23 -18.74 44.99
C PHE A 111 25.63 -18.25 44.58
N VAL A 112 26.69 -18.93 45.04
CA VAL A 112 28.07 -18.58 44.69
C VAL A 112 28.43 -19.22 43.33
N ARG A 113 28.84 -18.39 42.37
CA ARG A 113 29.42 -18.80 41.08
C ARG A 113 30.74 -18.08 40.86
N ALA A 114 31.79 -18.80 40.46
CA ALA A 114 33.11 -18.23 40.18
C ALA A 114 33.63 -17.27 41.27
N ARG A 115 33.40 -17.60 42.55
CA ARG A 115 33.75 -16.79 43.75
C ARG A 115 32.94 -15.49 43.95
N VAL A 116 31.85 -15.29 43.21
CA VAL A 116 30.93 -14.15 43.36
C VAL A 116 29.53 -14.66 43.69
N VAL A 117 28.78 -13.94 44.53
CA VAL A 117 27.38 -14.28 44.84
C VAL A 117 26.46 -13.71 43.76
N ASP A 118 26.00 -14.58 42.86
CA ASP A 118 25.14 -14.26 41.72
C ASP A 118 23.70 -14.74 41.98
N VAL A 119 22.98 -13.97 42.79
CA VAL A 119 21.65 -14.36 43.25
C VAL A 119 20.63 -14.34 42.12
N GLY A 120 20.54 -13.23 41.39
CA GLY A 120 19.55 -13.05 40.32
C GLY A 120 19.64 -14.13 39.25
N SER A 121 20.83 -14.43 38.74
CA SER A 121 20.97 -15.39 37.64
C SER A 121 20.77 -16.83 38.07
N VAL A 122 21.20 -17.20 39.29
CA VAL A 122 20.94 -18.54 39.84
C VAL A 122 19.46 -18.72 40.17
N LEU A 123 18.81 -17.71 40.74
CA LEU A 123 17.44 -17.81 41.22
C LEU A 123 16.41 -17.73 40.10
N LEU A 124 16.67 -16.89 39.09
CA LEU A 124 15.73 -16.60 38.01
C LEU A 124 16.10 -17.25 36.68
N GLY A 125 17.34 -17.75 36.54
CA GLY A 125 17.85 -18.28 35.26
C GLY A 125 18.09 -17.21 34.20
N LEU A 126 18.03 -15.93 34.56
CA LEU A 126 18.20 -14.77 33.68
C LEU A 126 19.36 -13.93 34.18
N ASP A 127 20.24 -13.48 33.30
CA ASP A 127 21.26 -12.49 33.67
C ASP A 127 20.63 -11.10 33.91
N ARG A 128 21.45 -10.16 34.40
CA ARG A 128 21.01 -8.80 34.72
C ARG A 128 20.44 -8.06 33.51
N THR A 129 21.07 -8.22 32.34
CA THR A 129 20.72 -7.51 31.11
C THR A 129 19.35 -7.95 30.64
N LEU A 130 19.12 -9.25 30.59
CA LEU A 130 17.88 -9.89 30.17
C LEU A 130 16.76 -9.65 31.17
N PHE A 131 17.04 -9.73 32.48
CA PHE A 131 16.05 -9.37 33.49
C PHE A 131 15.62 -7.91 33.36
N SER A 132 16.56 -6.99 33.18
CA SER A 132 16.24 -5.57 33.03
C SER A 132 15.40 -5.31 31.77
N ALA A 133 15.66 -6.02 30.67
CA ALA A 133 14.89 -5.90 29.44
C ALA A 133 13.47 -6.49 29.53
N LEU A 134 13.27 -7.56 30.30
CA LEU A 134 12.01 -8.30 30.37
C LEU A 134 11.10 -7.86 31.53
N ALA A 135 11.69 -7.59 32.70
CA ALA A 135 10.95 -7.34 33.94
C ALA A 135 10.87 -5.84 34.30
N VAL A 136 11.68 -4.97 33.68
CA VAL A 136 11.73 -3.54 33.99
C VAL A 136 11.38 -2.71 32.75
N ILE A 137 10.17 -2.14 32.74
CA ILE A 137 9.72 -1.28 31.64
C ILE A 137 10.00 0.18 32.02
N ARG A 138 10.92 0.85 31.32
CA ARG A 138 11.25 2.27 31.55
C ARG A 138 10.42 3.20 30.67
N GLN A 139 10.21 4.44 31.14
CA GLN A 139 9.32 5.47 30.55
C GLN A 139 9.62 5.84 29.07
N ARG A 140 10.75 5.40 28.49
CA ARG A 140 11.15 5.64 27.09
C ARG A 140 11.64 4.39 26.33
N GLU A 141 11.48 3.19 26.89
CA GLU A 141 12.06 1.94 26.35
C GLU A 141 11.04 0.99 25.74
N LEU A 142 10.01 1.51 25.07
CA LEU A 142 9.16 0.69 24.18
C LEU A 142 9.88 0.28 22.88
N ILE A 143 11.14 0.66 22.72
CA ILE A 143 12.00 0.30 21.58
C ILE A 143 13.04 -0.69 22.09
N PHE A 144 12.84 -1.97 21.83
CA PHE A 144 13.86 -2.99 22.09
C PHE A 144 15.08 -2.71 21.21
N ALA A 145 16.26 -2.54 21.82
CA ALA A 145 17.49 -2.49 21.04
C ALA A 145 17.65 -3.83 20.28
N PRO A 146 18.10 -3.83 19.01
CA PRO A 146 18.18 -5.03 18.18
C PRO A 146 18.96 -6.18 18.83
N ASP A 147 20.02 -5.85 19.56
CA ASP A 147 20.86 -6.84 20.24
C ASP A 147 20.18 -7.47 21.45
N THR A 148 19.38 -6.70 22.19
CA THR A 148 18.56 -7.22 23.29
C THR A 148 17.49 -8.18 22.77
N ALA A 149 16.84 -7.85 21.65
CA ALA A 149 15.88 -8.74 21.00
C ALA A 149 16.55 -10.06 20.57
N ARG A 150 17.76 -10.01 20.00
CA ARG A 150 18.53 -11.22 19.64
C ARG A 150 18.89 -12.07 20.87
N GLN A 151 19.29 -11.46 21.98
CA GLN A 151 19.63 -12.19 23.21
C GLN A 151 18.39 -12.87 23.83
N VAL A 152 17.24 -12.18 23.81
CA VAL A 152 15.96 -12.77 24.24
C VAL A 152 15.59 -13.94 23.33
N ILE A 153 15.70 -13.79 22.01
CA ILE A 153 15.46 -14.86 21.05
C ILE A 153 16.43 -16.03 21.30
N ALA A 154 17.72 -15.77 21.47
CA ALA A 154 18.72 -16.81 21.73
C ALA A 154 18.48 -17.57 23.04
N LEU A 155 18.03 -16.89 24.11
CA LEU A 155 17.61 -17.58 25.35
C LEU A 155 16.37 -18.44 25.12
N LEU A 156 15.37 -17.93 24.39
CA LEU A 156 14.16 -18.69 24.05
C LEU A 156 14.51 -19.91 23.18
N THR A 157 15.43 -19.77 22.24
CA THR A 157 15.96 -20.84 21.38
C THR A 157 16.80 -21.83 22.18
N GLY A 158 17.66 -21.38 23.10
CA GLY A 158 18.42 -22.27 23.98
C GLY A 158 17.53 -23.07 24.94
N LEU A 159 16.43 -22.48 25.41
CA LEU A 159 15.38 -23.18 26.16
C LEU A 159 14.57 -24.15 25.28
N LEU A 160 14.45 -23.88 23.98
CA LEU A 160 13.84 -24.79 22.99
C LEU A 160 14.72 -26.01 22.68
N GLU A 161 16.04 -25.84 22.71
CA GLU A 161 17.02 -26.87 22.32
C GLU A 161 17.50 -27.76 23.47
N ALA A 162 17.23 -27.42 24.73
CA ALA A 162 17.65 -28.20 25.90
C ALA A 162 16.97 -29.60 25.92
N PRO A 163 17.72 -30.70 25.79
CA PRO A 163 17.17 -32.04 25.81
C PRO A 163 16.97 -32.47 27.27
N GLY A 164 15.76 -32.31 27.78
CA GLY A 164 15.41 -32.74 29.14
C GLY A 164 14.35 -31.86 29.80
N GLY A 165 13.08 -32.05 29.42
CA GLY A 165 11.93 -31.76 30.28
C GLY A 165 11.59 -30.30 30.59
N ALA A 166 12.20 -29.31 29.93
CA ALA A 166 11.66 -27.95 29.97
C ALA A 166 10.41 -27.87 29.08
N PRO A 167 9.32 -27.22 29.53
CA PRO A 167 8.16 -27.01 28.68
C PRO A 167 8.64 -26.25 27.43
N THR A 168 8.40 -26.82 26.26
CA THR A 168 8.75 -26.22 24.97
C THR A 168 8.30 -24.76 24.93
N ALA A 169 8.99 -23.87 24.19
CA ALA A 169 8.56 -22.46 24.16
C ALA A 169 7.09 -22.32 23.73
N ALA A 170 6.55 -23.26 22.95
CA ALA A 170 5.12 -23.38 22.67
C ALA A 170 4.26 -23.59 23.93
N GLN A 171 4.67 -24.46 24.87
CA GLN A 171 4.00 -24.65 26.15
C GLN A 171 4.19 -23.47 27.10
N ALA A 172 5.36 -22.83 27.12
CA ALA A 172 5.60 -21.62 27.91
C ALA A 172 4.74 -20.44 27.40
N LEU A 173 4.68 -20.24 26.08
CA LEU A 173 3.80 -19.29 25.42
C LEU A 173 2.33 -19.63 25.66
N GLY A 174 1.95 -20.92 25.63
CA GLY A 174 0.61 -21.40 25.96
C GLY A 174 0.20 -21.04 27.38
N ARG A 175 1.06 -21.33 28.38
CA ARG A 175 0.81 -20.96 29.77
C ARG A 175 0.76 -19.45 29.99
N LEU A 176 1.58 -18.69 29.28
CA LEU A 176 1.60 -17.24 29.37
C LEU A 176 0.35 -16.63 28.72
N ALA A 177 -0.11 -17.19 27.59
CA ALA A 177 -1.37 -16.82 26.96
C ALA A 177 -2.58 -17.16 27.85
N GLU A 178 -2.54 -18.31 28.51
CA GLU A 178 -3.59 -18.73 29.43
C GLU A 178 -3.62 -17.86 30.68
N TRP A 179 -2.46 -17.56 31.28
CA TRP A 179 -2.35 -16.61 32.40
C TRP A 179 -2.80 -15.19 32.01
N LEU A 180 -2.47 -14.73 30.80
CA LEU A 180 -2.99 -13.46 30.28
C LEU A 180 -4.53 -13.46 30.19
N LYS A 181 -5.11 -14.61 29.81
CA LYS A 181 -6.55 -14.79 29.66
C LYS A 181 -7.28 -14.97 30.98
N THR A 182 -6.64 -15.53 32.03
CA THR A 182 -7.30 -15.87 33.29
C THR A 182 -6.99 -14.91 34.44
N GLU A 183 -5.75 -14.43 34.54
CA GLU A 183 -5.26 -13.69 35.71
C GLU A 183 -5.00 -12.20 35.39
N ALA A 184 -4.39 -11.91 34.24
CA ALA A 184 -4.08 -10.51 33.87
C ALA A 184 -5.27 -9.79 33.23
N ASN A 185 -6.12 -10.51 32.49
CA ASN A 185 -7.27 -9.94 31.79
C ASN A 185 -8.42 -10.98 31.63
N PRO A 186 -9.10 -11.36 32.73
CA PRO A 186 -10.13 -12.43 32.77
C PRO A 186 -11.32 -12.19 31.82
N GLY A 187 -11.64 -10.91 31.58
CA GLY A 187 -12.74 -10.47 30.73
C GLY A 187 -12.29 -9.97 29.36
N GLY A 188 -11.02 -10.22 29.01
CA GLY A 188 -10.34 -9.86 27.76
C GLY A 188 -11.08 -8.79 26.99
N HIS A 189 -10.88 -7.49 27.30
CA HIS A 189 -11.64 -6.38 26.72
C HIS A 189 -12.19 -6.77 25.36
N ALA A 190 -13.49 -7.12 25.33
CA ALA A 190 -14.17 -7.49 24.10
C ALA A 190 -13.74 -6.45 23.05
N GLU A 191 -13.49 -6.84 21.80
CA GLU A 191 -12.99 -5.97 20.72
C GLU A 191 -13.70 -4.59 20.69
N ARG A 192 -14.91 -4.51 21.21
CA ARG A 192 -15.69 -3.30 21.50
C ARG A 192 -15.15 -2.35 22.57
N THR A 193 -14.10 -2.62 23.35
CA THR A 193 -13.72 -1.77 24.50
C THR A 193 -12.27 -1.36 24.54
N SER A 194 -11.37 -2.08 23.85
CA SER A 194 -9.96 -1.72 23.76
C SER A 194 -9.75 -0.70 22.63
N PRO A 195 -9.37 0.56 22.93
CA PRO A 195 -9.09 1.56 21.91
C PRO A 195 -7.98 1.12 20.95
N LEU A 196 -7.03 0.31 21.44
CA LEU A 196 -5.92 -0.21 20.64
C LEU A 196 -6.37 -1.27 19.63
N LEU A 197 -7.25 -2.20 20.02
CA LEU A 197 -7.75 -3.23 19.10
C LEU A 197 -8.64 -2.62 18.02
N ARG A 198 -9.48 -1.63 18.38
CA ARG A 198 -10.24 -0.83 17.41
C ARG A 198 -9.31 -0.10 16.44
N ALA A 199 -8.32 0.63 16.94
CA ALA A 199 -7.35 1.33 16.10
C ALA A 199 -6.59 0.36 15.16
N ARG A 200 -6.27 -0.84 15.62
CA ARG A 200 -5.60 -1.86 14.78
C ARG A 200 -6.53 -2.41 13.70
N ALA A 201 -7.79 -2.67 14.02
CA ALA A 201 -8.80 -3.09 13.06
C ALA A 201 -9.10 -1.98 12.04
N ASP A 202 -9.19 -0.73 12.49
CA ASP A 202 -9.39 0.45 11.64
C ASP A 202 -8.19 0.65 10.69
N VAL A 203 -6.96 0.50 11.17
CA VAL A 203 -5.76 0.55 10.32
C VAL A 203 -5.77 -0.57 9.28
N ALA A 204 -6.17 -1.78 9.66
CA ALA A 204 -6.28 -2.89 8.70
C ALA A 204 -7.35 -2.61 7.63
N ARG A 205 -8.52 -2.10 8.04
CA ARG A 205 -9.60 -1.71 7.13
C ARG A 205 -9.16 -0.58 6.18
N LEU A 206 -8.62 0.51 6.72
CA LEU A 206 -8.15 1.66 5.93
C LEU A 206 -7.04 1.28 4.95
N ARG A 207 -6.15 0.35 5.31
CA ARG A 207 -5.13 -0.17 4.38
C ARG A 207 -5.76 -0.96 3.25
N SER A 208 -6.75 -1.80 3.53
CA SER A 208 -7.49 -2.53 2.49
C SER A 208 -8.24 -1.58 1.56
N GLU A 209 -8.87 -0.54 2.11
CA GLU A 209 -9.56 0.49 1.32
C GLU A 209 -8.59 1.29 0.44
N LEU A 210 -7.40 1.63 0.97
CA LEU A 210 -6.35 2.31 0.20
C LEU A 210 -5.86 1.47 -0.99
N GLU A 211 -5.60 0.18 -0.78
CA GLU A 211 -5.14 -0.68 -1.89
C GLU A 211 -6.24 -0.93 -2.91
N ALA A 212 -7.50 -1.07 -2.49
CA ALA A 212 -8.63 -1.13 -3.41
C ALA A 212 -8.74 0.16 -4.24
N ALA A 213 -8.60 1.33 -3.61
CA ALA A 213 -8.64 2.62 -4.30
C ALA A 213 -7.46 2.80 -5.28
N ARG A 214 -6.25 2.37 -4.92
CA ARG A 214 -5.09 2.40 -5.81
C ARG A 214 -5.25 1.48 -7.01
N SER A 215 -5.73 0.25 -6.79
CA SER A 215 -6.01 -0.68 -7.90
C SER A 215 -7.08 -0.15 -8.84
N ALA A 216 -8.10 0.53 -8.30
CA ALA A 216 -9.12 1.20 -9.12
C ALA A 216 -8.52 2.37 -9.93
N LEU A 217 -7.64 3.17 -9.35
CA LEU A 217 -6.95 4.26 -10.03
C LEU A 217 -6.06 3.75 -11.18
N GLU A 218 -5.27 2.70 -10.93
CA GLU A 218 -4.45 2.05 -11.96
C GLU A 218 -5.29 1.51 -13.12
N SER A 219 -6.46 0.92 -12.82
CA SER A 219 -7.38 0.43 -13.85
C SER A 219 -7.94 1.58 -14.70
N LEU A 220 -8.25 2.71 -14.08
CA LEU A 220 -8.74 3.91 -14.77
C LEU A 220 -7.67 4.55 -15.65
N GLU A 221 -6.42 4.60 -15.18
CA GLU A 221 -5.28 5.05 -15.99
C GLU A 221 -5.06 4.15 -17.22
N GLN A 222 -5.18 2.83 -17.07
CA GLN A 222 -5.08 1.89 -18.18
C GLN A 222 -6.19 2.10 -19.22
N LEU A 223 -7.43 2.31 -18.77
CA LEU A 223 -8.55 2.59 -19.67
C LEU A 223 -8.34 3.89 -20.43
N SER A 224 -7.90 4.96 -19.76
CA SER A 224 -7.59 6.24 -20.41
C SER A 224 -6.48 6.12 -21.46
N GLN A 225 -5.43 5.35 -21.17
CA GLN A 225 -4.37 5.08 -22.16
C GLN A 225 -4.91 4.30 -23.36
N HIS A 226 -5.78 3.32 -23.12
CA HIS A 226 -6.39 2.53 -24.18
C HIS A 226 -7.31 3.38 -25.08
N GLU A 227 -8.10 4.26 -24.48
CA GLU A 227 -8.95 5.22 -25.20
C GLU A 227 -8.11 6.15 -26.10
N GLN A 228 -7.00 6.69 -25.59
CA GLN A 228 -6.09 7.53 -26.38
C GLN A 228 -5.50 6.79 -27.58
N ILE A 229 -5.11 5.52 -27.40
CA ILE A 229 -4.61 4.68 -28.50
C ILE A 229 -5.70 4.49 -29.55
N LEU A 230 -6.91 4.08 -29.14
CA LEU A 230 -8.03 3.88 -30.07
C LEU A 230 -8.43 5.18 -30.80
N ALA A 231 -8.43 6.31 -30.10
CA ALA A 231 -8.69 7.62 -30.71
C ALA A 231 -7.63 7.97 -31.78
N SER A 232 -6.36 7.64 -31.53
CA SER A 232 -5.29 7.83 -32.52
C SER A 232 -5.45 6.90 -33.72
N GLU A 233 -5.88 5.66 -33.52
CA GLU A 233 -6.16 4.70 -34.60
C GLU A 233 -7.34 5.16 -35.46
N ALA A 234 -8.42 5.63 -34.84
CA ALA A 234 -9.57 6.20 -35.52
C ALA A 234 -9.18 7.42 -36.37
N ALA A 235 -8.44 8.38 -35.79
CA ALA A 235 -7.96 9.56 -36.53
C ALA A 235 -7.07 9.19 -37.72
N ASN A 236 -6.21 8.19 -37.58
CA ASN A 236 -5.38 7.67 -38.67
C ASN A 236 -6.21 7.00 -39.77
N ALA A 237 -7.26 6.27 -39.40
CA ALA A 237 -8.16 5.63 -40.36
C ALA A 237 -8.99 6.67 -41.13
N ASP A 238 -9.51 7.70 -40.46
CA ASP A 238 -10.22 8.81 -41.09
C ASP A 238 -9.32 9.58 -42.07
N ALA A 239 -8.07 9.84 -41.70
CA ALA A 239 -7.10 10.48 -42.59
C ALA A 239 -6.84 9.65 -43.86
N LYS A 240 -6.75 8.31 -43.73
CA LYS A 240 -6.61 7.38 -44.86
C LYS A 240 -7.85 7.39 -45.76
N LEU A 241 -9.06 7.36 -45.16
CA LEU A 241 -10.31 7.45 -45.90
C LEU A 241 -10.40 8.75 -46.70
N ALA A 242 -10.13 9.90 -46.07
CA ALA A 242 -10.13 11.19 -46.74
C ALA A 242 -9.10 11.25 -47.89
N GLY A 243 -7.94 10.59 -47.74
CA GLY A 243 -6.96 10.44 -48.80
C GLY A 243 -7.50 9.66 -49.99
N LEU A 244 -8.08 8.48 -49.75
CA LEU A 244 -8.66 7.63 -50.80
C LEU A 244 -9.85 8.28 -51.50
N GLU A 245 -10.70 9.00 -50.78
CA GLU A 245 -11.81 9.76 -51.36
C GLU A 245 -11.31 10.84 -52.33
N ARG A 246 -10.24 11.56 -51.98
CA ARG A 246 -9.60 12.53 -52.88
C ARG A 246 -9.02 11.84 -54.12
N GLU A 247 -8.36 10.70 -53.96
CA GLU A 247 -7.83 9.92 -55.09
C GLU A 247 -8.96 9.43 -56.02
N LEU A 248 -10.06 8.95 -55.46
CA LEU A 248 -11.24 8.52 -56.21
C LEU A 248 -11.88 9.70 -56.97
N ALA A 249 -12.02 10.85 -56.31
CA ALA A 249 -12.56 12.06 -56.92
C ALA A 249 -11.66 12.56 -58.07
N ALA A 250 -10.34 12.54 -57.88
CA ALA A 250 -9.36 12.90 -58.92
C ALA A 250 -9.42 11.94 -60.12
N ALA A 251 -9.54 10.63 -59.87
CA ALA A 251 -9.70 9.62 -60.91
C ALA A 251 -10.99 9.83 -61.72
N ARG A 252 -12.13 10.07 -61.04
CA ARG A 252 -13.42 10.41 -61.70
C ARG A 252 -13.30 11.67 -62.56
N ALA A 253 -12.66 12.72 -62.05
CA ALA A 253 -12.46 13.97 -62.79
C ALA A 253 -11.51 13.79 -64.00
N ALA A 254 -10.49 12.94 -63.89
CA ALA A 254 -9.63 12.57 -65.02
C ALA A 254 -10.42 11.83 -66.10
N GLU A 255 -11.27 10.88 -65.70
CA GLU A 255 -12.14 10.14 -66.63
C GLU A 255 -13.12 11.05 -67.36
N ILE A 256 -13.83 11.93 -66.65
CA ILE A 256 -14.77 12.88 -67.28
C ILE A 256 -14.02 13.78 -68.26
N ARG A 257 -12.81 14.24 -67.92
CA ARG A 257 -11.97 15.03 -68.84
C ARG A 257 -11.60 14.24 -70.09
N ASP A 258 -11.24 12.98 -69.96
CA ASP A 258 -10.91 12.14 -71.12
C ASP A 258 -12.13 11.81 -71.97
N ARG A 259 -13.30 11.57 -71.36
CA ARG A 259 -14.59 11.44 -72.08
C ARG A 259 -14.91 12.71 -72.87
N LEU A 260 -14.80 13.88 -72.25
CA LEU A 260 -15.01 15.17 -72.92
C LEU A 260 -14.02 15.39 -74.08
N ARG A 261 -12.74 15.03 -73.91
CA ARG A 261 -11.74 15.08 -74.98
C ARG A 261 -12.09 14.16 -76.14
N ARG A 262 -12.55 12.93 -75.88
CA ARG A 262 -12.98 11.98 -76.93
C ARG A 262 -14.20 12.52 -77.70
N ILE A 263 -15.21 13.04 -77.00
CA ILE A 263 -16.40 13.66 -77.62
C ILE A 263 -16.00 14.88 -78.46
N ALA A 264 -15.14 15.75 -77.95
CA ALA A 264 -14.65 16.92 -78.68
C ALA A 264 -13.95 16.50 -79.99
N LYS A 265 -13.03 15.53 -79.93
CA LYS A 265 -12.36 14.98 -81.13
C LYS A 265 -13.36 14.40 -82.14
N ALA A 266 -14.34 13.61 -81.67
CA ALA A 266 -15.37 13.03 -82.53
C ALA A 266 -16.26 14.10 -83.18
N SER A 267 -16.58 15.18 -82.45
CA SER A 267 -17.39 16.29 -82.99
C SER A 267 -16.68 17.07 -84.10
N VAL A 268 -15.36 17.28 -83.97
CA VAL A 268 -14.52 17.90 -85.00
C VAL A 268 -14.48 16.99 -86.24
N ALA A 269 -14.18 15.70 -86.06
CA ALA A 269 -14.17 14.74 -87.17
C ALA A 269 -15.54 14.64 -87.88
N ALA A 270 -16.64 14.68 -87.13
CA ALA A 270 -17.99 14.68 -87.69
C ALA A 270 -18.31 15.97 -88.45
N ALA A 271 -17.81 17.13 -87.99
CA ALA A 271 -17.95 18.40 -88.70
C ALA A 271 -17.16 18.40 -90.01
N GLU A 272 -15.92 17.91 -90.00
CA GLU A 272 -15.09 17.73 -91.19
C GLU A 272 -15.75 16.78 -92.20
N ALA A 273 -16.24 15.63 -91.74
CA ALA A 273 -16.94 14.66 -92.58
C ALA A 273 -18.22 15.25 -93.19
N ARG A 274 -19.01 16.02 -92.42
CA ARG A 274 -20.20 16.74 -92.94
C ARG A 274 -19.84 17.77 -94.01
N GLN A 275 -18.74 18.50 -93.82
CA GLN A 275 -18.27 19.48 -94.80
C GLN A 275 -17.83 18.79 -96.09
N GLN A 276 -17.13 17.65 -96.00
CA GLN A 276 -16.73 16.83 -97.15
C GLN A 276 -17.96 16.24 -97.87
N LEU A 277 -18.96 15.76 -97.13
CA LEU A 277 -20.20 15.23 -97.72
C LEU A 277 -21.01 16.32 -98.42
N ALA A 278 -21.08 17.53 -97.83
CA ALA A 278 -21.72 18.69 -98.45
C ALA A 278 -21.00 19.16 -99.72
N ALA A 279 -19.67 18.98 -99.81
CA ALA A 279 -18.89 19.26 -101.00
C ALA A 279 -19.11 18.25 -102.15
N LEU A 280 -19.64 17.06 -101.85
CA LEU A 280 -19.83 15.96 -102.82
C LEU A 280 -21.20 15.95 -103.53
N GLY A 281 -22.15 16.83 -103.15
CA GLY A 281 -23.49 16.88 -103.76
C GLY A 281 -24.39 15.68 -103.38
N PRO A 282 -25.71 15.71 -103.71
CA PRO A 282 -26.69 14.82 -103.11
C PRO A 282 -26.67 13.42 -103.74
N SER A 283 -25.83 12.52 -103.21
CA SER A 283 -26.12 11.09 -102.95
C SER A 283 -24.83 10.36 -102.53
N PRO A 284 -24.76 9.68 -101.37
CA PRO A 284 -23.67 8.76 -101.09
C PRO A 284 -24.11 7.28 -101.05
N ASP A 285 -23.29 6.43 -101.67
CA ASP A 285 -23.33 4.97 -101.64
C ASP A 285 -23.17 4.38 -100.22
N SER A 286 -23.72 3.17 -100.02
CA SER A 286 -23.84 2.46 -98.74
C SER A 286 -22.52 2.11 -98.04
N SER A 287 -21.37 2.15 -98.73
CA SER A 287 -20.08 1.76 -98.16
C SER A 287 -19.50 2.75 -97.16
N VAL A 288 -19.80 4.05 -97.32
CA VAL A 288 -19.28 5.12 -96.44
C VAL A 288 -20.01 5.13 -95.09
N VAL A 289 -21.28 4.71 -95.06
CA VAL A 289 -22.08 4.61 -93.85
C VAL A 289 -21.58 3.46 -92.96
N ASP A 290 -21.23 2.31 -93.54
CA ASP A 290 -20.72 1.13 -92.82
C ASP A 290 -19.34 1.34 -92.18
N GLU A 291 -18.54 2.28 -92.70
CA GLU A 291 -17.23 2.61 -92.16
C GLU A 291 -17.35 3.57 -90.95
N ALA A 292 -18.27 4.53 -91.01
CA ALA A 292 -18.62 5.39 -89.88
C ALA A 292 -19.20 4.58 -88.71
N ASP A 293 -20.07 3.62 -89.01
CA ASP A 293 -20.73 2.77 -88.01
C ASP A 293 -19.77 1.80 -87.29
N ARG A 294 -18.69 1.39 -87.97
CA ARG A 294 -17.60 0.61 -87.36
C ARG A 294 -16.71 1.45 -86.46
N ALA A 295 -16.41 2.68 -86.87
CA ALA A 295 -15.63 3.61 -86.04
C ALA A 295 -16.36 3.97 -84.73
N VAL A 296 -17.68 4.12 -84.77
CA VAL A 296 -18.52 4.36 -83.58
C VAL A 296 -18.52 3.15 -82.64
N ARG A 297 -18.64 1.92 -83.16
CA ARG A 297 -18.60 0.69 -82.36
C ARG A 297 -17.23 0.44 -81.70
N ALA A 298 -16.13 0.72 -82.40
CA ALA A 298 -14.78 0.62 -81.84
C ALA A 298 -14.50 1.67 -80.75
N ALA A 299 -15.12 2.85 -80.84
CA ALA A 299 -15.03 3.86 -79.78
C ALA A 299 -15.81 3.47 -78.51
N ALA A 300 -16.89 2.68 -78.64
CA ALA A 300 -17.68 2.19 -77.52
C ALA A 300 -16.94 1.09 -76.73
N THR A 301 -16.28 0.14 -77.39
CA THR A 301 -15.56 -0.96 -76.71
C THR A 301 -14.32 -0.49 -75.91
N LEU A 302 -13.71 0.64 -76.29
CA LEU A 302 -12.62 1.29 -75.54
C LEU A 302 -13.11 2.07 -74.29
N ALA A 303 -14.42 2.18 -74.07
CA ALA A 303 -15.00 2.75 -72.84
C ALA A 303 -15.17 1.68 -71.74
N ASP A 304 -15.39 0.42 -72.11
CA ASP A 304 -15.66 -0.67 -71.16
C ASP A 304 -14.40 -1.21 -70.44
N ALA A 305 -13.20 -0.95 -70.97
CA ALA A 305 -11.94 -1.48 -70.43
C ALA A 305 -11.45 -0.82 -69.11
N VAL A 306 -12.13 0.20 -68.60
CA VAL A 306 -11.72 0.99 -67.41
C VAL A 306 -12.50 0.62 -66.14
N GLU A 307 -13.60 -0.14 -66.24
CA GLU A 307 -14.40 -0.58 -65.08
C GLU A 307 -13.65 -1.43 -64.01
N PRO A 308 -12.75 -2.38 -64.35
CA PRO A 308 -12.25 -3.33 -63.35
C PRO A 308 -11.34 -2.68 -62.28
N ASP A 309 -10.64 -1.59 -62.61
CA ASP A 309 -9.80 -0.88 -61.65
C ASP A 309 -10.63 0.00 -60.68
N GLN A 310 -11.83 0.43 -61.12
CA GLN A 310 -12.77 1.19 -60.28
C GLN A 310 -13.53 0.29 -59.31
N ALA A 311 -13.90 -0.92 -59.73
CA ALA A 311 -14.57 -1.89 -58.87
C ALA A 311 -13.71 -2.23 -57.64
N LYS A 312 -12.42 -2.52 -57.86
CA LYS A 312 -11.47 -2.80 -56.77
C LYS A 312 -11.29 -1.64 -55.79
N ARG A 313 -11.20 -0.40 -56.30
CA ARG A 313 -11.04 0.79 -55.44
C ARG A 313 -12.31 1.10 -54.63
N ARG A 314 -13.50 0.91 -55.22
CA ARG A 314 -14.78 1.06 -54.50
C ARG A 314 -14.93 0.02 -53.40
N GLU A 315 -14.59 -1.23 -53.70
CA GLU A 315 -14.64 -2.34 -52.74
C GLU A 315 -13.70 -2.07 -51.54
N ARG A 316 -12.49 -1.56 -51.80
CA ARG A 316 -11.54 -1.17 -50.75
C ARG A 316 -12.06 -0.04 -49.85
N LEU A 317 -12.76 0.93 -50.44
CA LEU A 317 -13.33 2.08 -49.71
C LEU A 317 -14.49 1.63 -48.82
N THR A 318 -15.35 0.74 -49.31
CA THR A 318 -16.43 0.14 -48.49
C THR A 318 -15.90 -0.70 -47.33
N GLN A 319 -14.78 -1.44 -47.52
CA GLN A 319 -14.15 -2.20 -46.43
C GLN A 319 -13.60 -1.28 -45.33
N LEU A 320 -12.88 -0.22 -45.70
CA LEU A 320 -12.34 0.74 -44.72
C LEU A 320 -13.44 1.53 -43.99
N GLN A 321 -14.55 1.86 -44.66
CA GLN A 321 -15.72 2.47 -44.00
C GLN A 321 -16.36 1.53 -42.98
N ALA A 322 -16.39 0.21 -43.26
CA ALA A 322 -16.85 -0.78 -42.30
C ALA A 322 -15.90 -0.88 -41.09
N GLU A 323 -14.58 -0.84 -41.31
CA GLU A 323 -13.59 -0.85 -40.22
C GLU A 323 -13.69 0.40 -39.33
N VAL A 324 -13.83 1.59 -39.90
CA VAL A 324 -14.00 2.84 -39.14
C VAL A 324 -15.29 2.85 -38.33
N SER A 325 -16.40 2.38 -38.92
CA SER A 325 -17.67 2.28 -38.19
C SER A 325 -17.67 1.19 -37.12
N GLU A 326 -16.85 0.15 -37.24
CA GLU A 326 -16.64 -0.83 -36.17
C GLU A 326 -15.77 -0.26 -35.05
N LEU A 327 -14.68 0.43 -35.37
CA LEU A 327 -13.83 1.11 -34.38
C LEU A 327 -14.61 2.18 -33.61
N GLY A 328 -15.44 2.98 -34.30
CA GLY A 328 -16.32 3.96 -33.66
C GLY A 328 -17.37 3.31 -32.74
N ARG A 329 -17.93 2.15 -33.12
CA ARG A 329 -18.83 1.38 -32.23
C ARG A 329 -18.10 0.81 -31.01
N ARG A 330 -16.85 0.37 -31.17
CA ARG A 330 -16.02 -0.09 -30.04
C ARG A 330 -15.69 1.06 -29.10
N LEU A 331 -15.40 2.24 -29.63
CA LEU A 331 -15.17 3.46 -28.85
C LEU A 331 -16.43 3.84 -28.04
N ASN A 332 -17.59 3.93 -28.70
CA ASN A 332 -18.85 4.28 -28.03
C ASN A 332 -19.32 3.18 -27.05
N GLY A 333 -19.04 1.90 -27.33
CA GLY A 333 -19.34 0.80 -26.41
C GLY A 333 -18.43 0.78 -25.18
N LEU A 334 -17.19 1.28 -25.32
CA LEU A 334 -16.31 1.54 -24.18
C LEU A 334 -16.87 2.68 -23.33
N ASP A 335 -17.40 3.76 -23.93
CA ASP A 335 -18.02 4.86 -23.19
C ASP A 335 -19.19 4.40 -22.32
N GLU A 336 -20.13 3.60 -22.83
CA GLU A 336 -21.21 3.02 -22.02
C GLU A 336 -20.69 2.14 -20.88
N SER A 337 -19.71 1.27 -21.16
CA SER A 337 -19.14 0.39 -20.12
C SER A 337 -18.33 1.17 -19.08
N THR A 338 -17.69 2.27 -19.47
CA THR A 338 -16.88 3.12 -18.60
C THR A 338 -17.81 3.98 -17.74
N ILE A 339 -18.93 4.47 -18.29
CA ILE A 339 -20.00 5.14 -17.54
C ILE A 339 -20.62 4.19 -16.52
N ASP A 340 -20.90 2.93 -16.88
CA ASP A 340 -21.42 1.92 -15.96
C ASP A 340 -20.42 1.56 -14.86
N GLN A 341 -19.13 1.47 -15.18
CA GLN A 341 -18.07 1.26 -14.20
C GLN A 341 -17.89 2.47 -13.28
N LEU A 342 -17.96 3.70 -13.80
CA LEU A 342 -17.92 4.93 -13.02
C LEU A 342 -19.15 5.06 -12.12
N ALA A 343 -20.35 4.71 -12.60
CA ALA A 343 -21.57 4.67 -11.80
C ALA A 343 -21.51 3.57 -10.71
N SER A 344 -20.86 2.43 -10.99
CA SER A 344 -20.59 1.38 -10.00
C SER A 344 -19.58 1.82 -8.94
N ILE A 345 -18.57 2.60 -9.33
CA ILE A 345 -17.59 3.17 -8.39
C ILE A 345 -18.26 4.28 -7.55
N GLU A 346 -19.09 5.12 -8.16
CA GLU A 346 -19.86 6.17 -7.47
C GLU A 346 -20.85 5.58 -6.47
N SER A 347 -21.56 4.51 -6.83
CA SER A 347 -22.47 3.81 -5.90
C SER A 347 -21.71 3.18 -4.72
N LYS A 348 -20.54 2.57 -4.98
CA LYS A 348 -19.65 2.02 -3.92
C LYS A 348 -19.07 3.11 -3.01
N ILE A 349 -18.80 4.31 -3.53
CA ILE A 349 -18.38 5.47 -2.72
C ILE A 349 -19.56 6.00 -1.88
N ARG A 350 -20.78 5.97 -2.42
CA ARG A 350 -21.99 6.47 -1.75
C ARG A 350 -22.52 5.53 -0.66
N GLU A 351 -22.27 4.22 -0.78
CA GLU A 351 -22.61 3.21 0.23
C GLU A 351 -21.58 3.11 1.37
N ALA A 352 -20.43 3.79 1.27
CA ALA A 352 -19.49 3.88 2.37
C ALA A 352 -20.09 4.70 3.52
N PRO A 353 -20.13 4.19 4.77
CA PRO A 353 -20.72 4.90 5.89
C PRO A 353 -19.99 6.22 6.15
N THR A 354 -20.67 7.34 5.91
CA THR A 354 -20.19 8.69 6.18
C THR A 354 -19.94 8.86 7.67
N THR A 355 -18.70 8.62 8.11
CA THR A 355 -18.20 9.15 9.37
C THR A 355 -17.48 10.45 9.05
N SER A 356 -18.08 11.57 9.46
CA SER A 356 -17.53 12.90 9.27
C SER A 356 -16.10 12.98 9.84
N PRO A 357 -15.08 13.42 9.09
CA PRO A 357 -13.79 13.73 9.69
C PRO A 357 -13.88 15.06 10.46
N PRO A 358 -13.07 15.27 11.51
CA PRO A 358 -12.99 16.56 12.22
C PRO A 358 -12.48 17.68 11.28
N PRO A 359 -12.82 18.95 11.53
CA PRO A 359 -12.73 20.05 10.56
C PRO A 359 -11.31 20.61 10.33
N SER A 360 -10.25 19.80 10.42
CA SER A 360 -8.86 20.27 10.30
C SER A 360 -8.04 19.63 9.17
N LEU A 361 -8.66 18.94 8.22
CA LEU A 361 -7.98 18.39 7.03
C LEU A 361 -8.85 18.57 5.77
N LEU A 362 -9.27 19.80 5.51
CA LEU A 362 -9.67 20.20 4.16
C LEU A 362 -8.39 20.42 3.37
N ILE A 363 -7.91 19.41 2.63
CA ILE A 363 -6.98 19.62 1.52
C ILE A 363 -7.84 20.02 0.33
N PRO A 364 -7.89 21.31 -0.08
CA PRO A 364 -8.80 21.77 -1.11
C PRO A 364 -8.44 21.22 -2.51
N GLY A 365 -7.26 20.60 -2.66
CA GLY A 365 -6.73 20.15 -3.95
C GLY A 365 -7.38 18.89 -4.51
N LEU A 366 -7.81 17.94 -3.68
CA LEU A 366 -8.21 16.62 -4.19
C LEU A 366 -9.67 16.59 -4.68
N LEU A 367 -10.54 17.34 -4.00
CA LEU A 367 -11.94 17.55 -4.43
C LEU A 367 -12.03 18.51 -5.62
N ALA A 368 -11.14 19.51 -5.70
CA ALA A 368 -11.03 20.39 -6.86
C ALA A 368 -10.49 19.64 -8.09
N ALA A 369 -9.54 18.72 -7.93
CA ALA A 369 -9.04 17.89 -9.03
C ALA A 369 -10.13 16.96 -9.58
N LEU A 370 -10.89 16.27 -8.71
CA LEU A 370 -12.00 15.41 -9.10
C LEU A 370 -13.15 16.18 -9.80
N LEU A 371 -13.53 17.35 -9.28
CA LEU A 371 -14.52 18.21 -9.94
C LEU A 371 -13.99 18.82 -11.25
N SER A 372 -12.68 19.07 -11.37
CA SER A 372 -12.10 19.58 -12.60
C SER A 372 -12.07 18.53 -13.71
N VAL A 373 -11.79 17.25 -13.39
CA VAL A 373 -11.79 16.16 -14.37
C VAL A 373 -13.20 15.85 -14.87
N VAL A 374 -14.19 15.82 -13.97
CA VAL A 374 -15.61 15.66 -14.34
C VAL A 374 -16.12 16.89 -15.13
N GLY A 375 -15.71 18.10 -14.74
CA GLY A 375 -16.05 19.32 -15.46
C GLY A 375 -15.41 19.41 -16.85
N TYR A 376 -14.19 18.88 -17.03
CA TYR A 376 -13.51 18.86 -18.33
C TYR A 376 -14.12 17.84 -19.29
N LEU A 377 -14.57 16.69 -18.77
CA LEU A 377 -15.29 15.67 -19.55
C LEU A 377 -16.69 16.14 -20.00
N VAL A 378 -17.37 16.96 -19.19
CA VAL A 378 -18.68 17.53 -19.56
C VAL A 378 -18.57 18.79 -20.43
N ALA A 379 -17.52 19.60 -20.26
CA ALA A 379 -17.35 20.88 -20.98
C ALA A 379 -16.52 20.78 -22.29
N GLY A 380 -15.83 19.66 -22.53
CA GLY A 380 -15.05 19.41 -23.75
C GLY A 380 -15.87 19.18 -25.03
N TRP A 381 -17.18 19.46 -25.01
CA TRP A 381 -18.12 19.14 -26.08
C TRP A 381 -18.64 20.38 -26.83
N PRO A 382 -17.86 21.07 -27.69
CA PRO A 382 -18.39 22.03 -28.63
C PRO A 382 -18.73 21.30 -29.94
N GLY A 383 -19.86 20.58 -29.98
CA GLY A 383 -20.23 19.86 -31.20
C GLY A 383 -21.54 19.08 -31.21
N ALA A 384 -22.58 19.47 -30.47
CA ALA A 384 -23.88 18.78 -30.57
C ALA A 384 -25.11 19.62 -30.16
N LEU A 385 -25.08 20.95 -30.29
CA LEU A 385 -26.27 21.80 -30.13
C LEU A 385 -26.46 22.72 -31.33
N GLY A 386 -26.71 22.11 -32.48
CA GLY A 386 -27.14 22.78 -33.69
C GLY A 386 -28.24 21.95 -34.34
N GLY A 387 -29.48 22.14 -33.89
CA GLY A 387 -30.65 21.56 -34.54
C GLY A 387 -31.63 20.91 -33.58
N LEU A 388 -32.51 21.73 -33.00
CA LEU A 388 -33.87 21.34 -32.63
C LEU A 388 -34.69 22.61 -32.41
N THR A 389 -35.00 23.29 -33.52
CA THR A 389 -36.30 23.94 -33.66
C THR A 389 -37.34 22.84 -33.86
N ILE A 390 -38.38 22.82 -33.03
CA ILE A 390 -39.79 22.52 -33.32
C ILE A 390 -40.56 22.65 -31.99
N GLY A 391 -41.55 23.54 -31.95
CA GLY A 391 -42.48 23.75 -30.83
C GLY A 391 -42.70 25.23 -30.54
#